data_AF-A0A7S1KWI2-F1
#
_entry.id   AF-A0A7S1KWI2-F1
#
_cell.length_a   1.000
_cell.length_b   1.000
_cell.length_c   1.000
_cell.angle_alpha   90.00
_cell.angle_beta   90.00
_cell.angle_gamma   90.00
#
_symmetry.space_group_name_H-M   'P 1'
#
loop_
_entity.id
_entity.type
_entity.pdbx_description
1 polymer ?
#
loop_
_entity_poly.entity_id
_entity_poly.type
_entity_poly.pdbx_seq_one_letter_code
_entity_poly.pdbx_strand_id
1 'polypeptide(L)'
;DTFLSVEECRDILKEVDAAGYHDSLMWSGDPNNNVLWRNSSSFLCQDADVGYPLCERYPAITKLRKRMASVLQVNLEHGDGMAILRYLTGGYYVYHHDYIPESSLPTTFRNCGPRAMTFMVYLTASEEDGGGETHFLQLGLKVQPKQGRAIVWPDTRAESPLDKDD
;
A
#
# COMPACT_ATOMS: atom_id res chain seq x y z
N ASP A 1 9.86 -12.76 5.01
CA ASP A 1 11.22 -12.16 4.94
C ASP A 1 11.95 -12.30 3.62
N THR A 2 11.63 -13.28 2.77
CA THR A 2 12.28 -13.48 1.47
C THR A 2 11.26 -13.45 0.33
N PHE A 3 10.24 -12.60 0.45
CA PHE A 3 9.18 -12.52 -0.55
C PHE A 3 9.68 -11.90 -1.85
N LEU A 4 10.59 -10.93 -1.76
CA LEU A 4 11.41 -10.43 -2.86
C LEU A 4 12.89 -10.67 -2.54
N SER A 5 13.70 -10.91 -3.58
CA SER A 5 15.15 -10.81 -3.45
C SER A 5 15.60 -9.34 -3.41
N VAL A 6 16.85 -9.11 -3.02
CA VAL A 6 17.47 -7.76 -3.03
C VAL A 6 17.48 -7.19 -4.46
N GLU A 7 17.75 -8.02 -5.46
CA GLU A 7 17.72 -7.66 -6.87
C GLU A 7 16.32 -7.26 -7.32
N GLU A 8 15.30 -8.02 -6.92
CA GLU A 8 13.91 -7.69 -7.27
C GLU A 8 13.46 -6.37 -6.64
N CYS A 9 13.83 -6.10 -5.39
CA CYS A 9 13.60 -4.79 -4.77
C CYS A 9 14.30 -3.66 -5.55
N ARG A 10 15.56 -3.87 -5.96
CA ARG A 10 16.32 -2.88 -6.74
C ARG A 10 15.69 -2.62 -8.11
N ASP A 11 15.24 -3.65 -8.80
CA ASP A 11 14.61 -3.53 -10.12
C ASP A 11 13.30 -2.74 -10.04
N ILE A 12 12.48 -3.01 -9.01
CA ILE A 12 11.26 -2.23 -8.74
C ILE A 12 11.60 -0.76 -8.48
N LEU A 13 12.57 -0.48 -7.59
CA LEU A 13 12.95 0.90 -7.27
C LEU A 13 13.48 1.65 -8.50
N LYS A 14 14.24 0.98 -9.37
CA LYS A 14 14.73 1.56 -10.63
C LYS A 14 13.58 1.92 -11.59
N GLU A 15 12.56 1.06 -11.68
CA GLU A 15 11.36 1.32 -12.48
C GLU A 15 10.59 2.53 -11.96
N VAL A 16 10.45 2.64 -10.63
CA VAL A 16 9.79 3.78 -9.99
C VAL A 16 10.60 5.07 -10.14
N ASP A 17 11.91 5.03 -9.96
CA ASP A 17 12.78 6.21 -10.11
C ASP A 17 12.75 6.75 -11.55
N ALA A 18 12.65 5.86 -12.54
CA ALA A 18 12.52 6.23 -13.95
C ALA A 18 11.13 6.84 -14.26
N ALA A 19 10.08 6.40 -13.57
CA ALA A 19 8.73 6.95 -13.73
C ALA A 19 8.54 8.29 -12.99
N GLY A 20 9.22 8.45 -11.86
CA GLY A 20 9.08 9.56 -10.95
C GLY A 20 8.07 9.28 -9.82
N TYR A 21 8.30 9.96 -8.69
CA TYR A 21 7.35 10.03 -7.59
C TYR A 21 6.54 11.32 -7.67
N HIS A 22 5.31 11.27 -7.15
CA HIS A 22 4.47 12.43 -6.94
C HIS A 22 4.24 12.66 -5.44
N ASP A 23 4.07 13.91 -5.04
CA ASP A 23 3.68 14.22 -3.66
C ASP A 23 2.34 13.55 -3.35
N SER A 24 2.28 12.85 -2.20
CA SER A 24 1.12 12.03 -1.81
C SER A 24 0.70 12.34 -0.39
N LEU A 25 0.61 13.64 -0.12
CA LEU A 25 0.07 14.19 1.11
C LEU A 25 -1.39 13.77 1.25
N MET A 26 -1.72 13.08 2.33
CA MET A 26 -3.12 12.81 2.68
C MET A 26 -3.49 13.69 3.85
N TRP A 27 -4.54 14.47 3.67
CA TRP A 27 -5.12 15.33 4.70
C TRP A 27 -6.40 14.68 5.24
N SER A 28 -6.76 15.00 6.48
CA SER A 28 -7.99 14.49 7.12
C SER A 28 -9.26 14.78 6.31
N GLY A 29 -9.25 15.87 5.53
CA GLY A 29 -10.42 16.36 4.82
C GLY A 29 -11.46 16.99 5.75
N ASP A 30 -11.15 17.17 7.03
CA ASP A 30 -12.00 17.88 7.99
C ASP A 30 -11.87 19.40 7.77
N PRO A 31 -12.94 20.09 7.35
CA PRO A 31 -12.89 21.53 7.09
C PRO A 31 -12.60 22.37 8.35
N ASN A 32 -12.81 21.83 9.55
CA ASN A 32 -12.58 22.52 10.82
C ASN A 32 -11.21 22.17 11.45
N ASN A 33 -10.59 21.07 11.02
CA ASN A 33 -9.32 20.59 11.56
C ASN A 33 -8.55 19.77 10.52
N ASN A 34 -8.09 20.47 9.47
CA ASN A 34 -7.39 19.84 8.36
C ASN A 34 -5.94 19.50 8.74
N VAL A 35 -5.74 18.30 9.25
CA VAL A 35 -4.43 17.80 9.70
C VAL A 35 -3.84 16.85 8.66
N LEU A 36 -2.50 16.85 8.54
CA LEU A 36 -1.79 15.95 7.64
C LEU A 36 -1.77 14.54 8.24
N TRP A 37 -2.40 13.59 7.55
CA TRP A 37 -2.47 12.18 7.92
C TRP A 37 -1.29 11.38 7.37
N ARG A 38 -0.83 11.69 6.17
CA ARG A 38 0.34 11.03 5.57
C ARG A 38 1.27 12.04 4.94
N ASN A 39 2.55 11.93 5.29
CA ASN A 39 3.64 12.68 4.68
C ASN A 39 4.53 11.70 3.91
N SER A 40 4.26 11.53 2.63
CA SER A 40 5.00 10.63 1.74
C SER A 40 5.02 11.15 0.30
N SER A 41 5.91 10.56 -0.49
CA SER A 41 5.84 10.61 -1.95
C SER A 41 5.42 9.22 -2.46
N SER A 42 4.73 9.15 -3.59
CA SER A 42 4.27 7.86 -4.14
C SER A 42 4.37 7.77 -5.64
N PHE A 43 4.48 6.53 -6.09
CA PHE A 43 4.16 6.12 -7.44
C PHE A 43 2.85 5.32 -7.39
N LEU A 44 1.91 5.66 -8.26
CA LEU A 44 0.58 5.04 -8.30
C LEU A 44 0.39 4.33 -9.64
N CYS A 45 0.04 3.06 -9.59
CA CYS A 45 -0.41 2.30 -10.74
C CYS A 45 -1.90 2.50 -10.96
N GLN A 46 -2.26 3.38 -11.89
CA GLN A 46 -3.65 3.60 -12.30
C GLN A 46 -3.71 3.86 -13.81
N ASP A 47 -4.93 4.01 -14.33
CA ASP A 47 -5.18 4.30 -15.74
C ASP A 47 -4.41 5.55 -16.19
N ALA A 48 -3.79 5.47 -17.38
CA ALA A 48 -3.10 6.62 -17.97
C ALA A 48 -4.06 7.78 -18.23
N ASP A 49 -5.33 7.48 -18.50
CA ASP A 49 -6.37 8.48 -18.73
C ASP A 49 -6.77 9.21 -17.43
N VAL A 50 -6.44 8.66 -16.25
CA VAL A 50 -6.58 9.36 -14.96
C VAL A 50 -5.29 10.04 -14.49
N GLY A 51 -4.28 10.13 -15.38
CA GLY A 51 -3.05 10.90 -15.15
C GLY A 51 -1.92 10.15 -14.44
N TYR A 52 -1.97 8.81 -14.39
CA TYR A 52 -0.97 7.99 -13.70
C TYR A 52 -0.37 6.89 -14.59
N PRO A 53 0.85 6.40 -14.28
CA PRO A 53 1.48 5.34 -15.06
C PRO A 53 0.77 3.99 -14.95
N LEU A 54 0.53 3.34 -16.09
CA LEU A 54 0.07 1.95 -16.15
C LEU A 54 1.19 1.00 -15.71
N CYS A 55 0.92 0.24 -14.64
CA CYS A 55 1.81 -0.76 -14.05
C CYS A 55 2.36 -1.77 -15.08
N GLU A 56 1.56 -2.10 -16.09
CA GLU A 56 1.85 -3.06 -17.16
C GLU A 56 3.06 -2.64 -18.00
N ARG A 57 3.46 -1.37 -17.94
CA ARG A 57 4.67 -0.84 -18.61
C ARG A 57 5.96 -1.14 -17.83
N TYR A 58 5.85 -1.62 -16.59
CA TYR A 58 6.95 -1.82 -15.65
C TYR A 58 7.06 -3.31 -15.30
N PRO A 59 7.97 -4.07 -15.95
CA PRO A 59 8.08 -5.51 -15.79
C PRO A 59 8.27 -6.01 -14.34
N ALA A 60 9.12 -5.36 -13.54
CA ALA A 60 9.37 -5.78 -12.16
C ALA A 60 8.15 -5.53 -11.26
N ILE A 61 7.48 -4.38 -11.42
CA ILE A 61 6.23 -4.07 -10.72
C ILE A 61 5.09 -5.03 -11.14
N THR A 62 4.97 -5.32 -12.43
CA THR A 62 4.00 -6.29 -12.95
C THR A 62 4.24 -7.69 -12.39
N LYS A 63 5.52 -8.10 -12.29
CA LYS A 63 5.91 -9.38 -11.67
C LYS A 63 5.55 -9.41 -10.19
N LEU A 64 5.76 -8.31 -9.45
CA LEU A 64 5.35 -8.18 -8.05
C LEU A 64 3.82 -8.35 -7.90
N ARG A 65 3.02 -7.62 -8.69
CA ARG A 65 1.55 -7.73 -8.67
C ARG A 65 1.07 -9.17 -8.87
N LYS A 66 1.60 -9.84 -9.89
CA LYS A 66 1.27 -11.25 -10.18
C LYS A 66 1.64 -12.18 -9.02
N ARG A 67 2.79 -11.95 -8.36
CA ARG A 67 3.21 -12.75 -7.20
C ARG A 67 2.27 -12.53 -6.00
N MET A 68 1.90 -11.29 -5.70
CA MET A 68 0.97 -10.96 -4.61
C MET A 68 -0.40 -11.61 -4.85
N ALA A 69 -0.95 -11.47 -6.06
CA ALA A 69 -2.21 -12.10 -6.47
C ALA A 69 -2.18 -13.62 -6.34
N SER A 70 -1.06 -14.25 -6.73
CA SER A 70 -0.85 -15.70 -6.57
C SER A 70 -0.84 -16.13 -5.10
N VAL A 71 -0.19 -15.38 -4.21
CA VAL A 71 -0.19 -15.68 -2.77
C VAL A 71 -1.59 -15.56 -2.16
N LEU A 72 -2.33 -14.52 -2.55
CA LEU A 72 -3.69 -14.30 -2.07
C LEU A 72 -4.73 -15.20 -2.74
N GLN A 73 -4.36 -15.92 -3.81
CA GLN A 73 -5.26 -16.71 -4.64
C GLN A 73 -6.45 -15.90 -5.19
N VAL A 74 -6.20 -14.65 -5.58
CA VAL A 74 -7.19 -13.76 -6.19
C VAL A 74 -6.73 -13.32 -7.56
N ASN A 75 -7.67 -12.99 -8.44
CA ASN A 75 -7.33 -12.38 -9.72
C ASN A 75 -6.87 -10.92 -9.55
N LEU A 76 -6.06 -10.43 -10.49
CA LEU A 76 -5.51 -9.07 -10.46
C LEU A 76 -6.58 -7.98 -10.51
N GLU A 77 -7.77 -8.26 -11.06
CA GLU A 77 -8.88 -7.32 -11.14
C GLU A 77 -9.51 -7.01 -9.78
N HIS A 78 -9.26 -7.82 -8.74
CA HIS A 78 -9.69 -7.54 -7.36
C HIS A 78 -8.71 -6.66 -6.58
N GLY A 79 -7.53 -6.41 -7.14
CA GLY A 79 -6.55 -5.53 -6.53
C GLY A 79 -6.85 -4.07 -6.86
N ASP A 80 -6.77 -3.21 -5.85
CA ASP A 80 -6.69 -1.77 -6.06
C ASP A 80 -5.47 -1.39 -6.93
N GLY A 81 -5.45 -0.15 -7.41
CA GLY A 81 -4.25 0.43 -8.01
C GLY A 81 -3.07 0.36 -7.04
N MET A 82 -2.00 -0.35 -7.42
CA MET A 82 -0.82 -0.52 -6.57
C MET A 82 -0.17 0.84 -6.26
N ALA A 83 0.03 1.13 -4.98
CA ALA A 83 0.79 2.29 -4.53
C ALA A 83 2.16 1.85 -4.03
N ILE A 84 3.22 2.48 -4.53
CA ILE A 84 4.58 2.36 -4.00
C ILE A 84 4.89 3.66 -3.28
N LEU A 85 5.06 3.57 -1.96
CA LEU A 85 5.22 4.73 -1.07
C LEU A 85 6.70 4.89 -0.68
N ARG A 86 7.16 6.14 -0.68
CA ARG A 86 8.49 6.53 -0.17
C ARG A 86 8.33 7.55 0.94
N TYR A 87 8.81 7.15 2.11
CA TYR A 87 8.91 7.97 3.31
C TYR A 87 10.37 8.38 3.48
N LEU A 88 10.63 9.68 3.49
CA LEU A 88 11.94 10.24 3.88
C LEU A 88 11.96 10.43 5.40
N THR A 89 13.11 10.83 5.96
CA THR A 89 13.24 11.17 7.38
C THR A 89 12.13 12.15 7.81
N GLY A 90 11.39 11.79 8.86
CA GLY A 90 10.23 12.55 9.36
C GLY A 90 8.91 12.30 8.60
N GLY A 91 8.91 11.45 7.56
CA GLY A 91 7.72 10.94 6.92
C GLY A 91 6.96 9.96 7.82
N TYR A 92 5.64 9.94 7.72
CA TYR A 92 4.78 9.11 8.55
C TYR A 92 3.43 8.86 7.89
N TYR A 93 2.70 7.90 8.45
CA TYR A 93 1.27 7.75 8.27
C TYR A 93 0.65 7.57 9.67
N VAL A 94 -0.32 8.41 10.03
CA VAL A 94 -1.09 8.30 11.27
C VAL A 94 -1.81 6.95 11.36
N TYR A 95 -2.21 6.59 12.59
CA TYR A 95 -3.05 5.42 12.83
C TYR A 95 -4.34 5.49 12.01
N HIS A 96 -4.61 4.42 11.26
CA HIS A 96 -5.76 4.28 10.39
C HIS A 96 -6.08 2.79 10.20
N HIS A 97 -7.12 2.52 9.44
CA HIS A 97 -7.49 1.18 8.99
C HIS A 97 -7.66 1.20 7.49
N ASP A 98 -7.27 0.12 6.80
CA ASP A 98 -7.39 0.03 5.34
C ASP A 98 -8.81 -0.33 4.87
N TYR A 99 -9.72 -0.62 5.79
CA TYR A 99 -11.13 -0.89 5.49
C TYR A 99 -11.80 0.42 5.05
N ILE A 100 -12.37 0.40 3.85
CA ILE A 100 -13.15 1.52 3.33
C ILE A 100 -14.62 1.08 3.33
N PRO A 101 -15.50 1.74 4.10
CA PRO A 101 -16.93 1.43 4.07
C PRO A 101 -17.50 1.79 2.70
N GLU A 102 -18.43 0.96 2.20
CA GLU A 102 -19.08 1.16 0.90
C GLU A 102 -19.71 2.55 0.77
N SER A 103 -20.24 3.11 1.86
CA SER A 103 -20.80 4.46 1.92
C SER A 103 -19.81 5.57 1.57
N SER A 104 -18.51 5.32 1.68
CA SER A 104 -17.43 6.26 1.38
C SER A 104 -16.84 6.07 -0.01
N LEU A 105 -17.23 5.01 -0.74
CA LEU A 105 -16.76 4.75 -2.09
C LEU A 105 -17.53 5.60 -3.13
N PRO A 106 -16.85 6.09 -4.19
CA PRO A 106 -17.53 6.66 -5.34
C PRO A 106 -18.54 5.68 -5.93
N THR A 107 -19.59 6.19 -6.59
CA THR A 107 -20.64 5.37 -7.21
C THR A 107 -20.10 4.30 -8.17
N THR A 108 -18.97 4.58 -8.82
CA THR A 108 -18.27 3.65 -9.73
C THR A 108 -17.75 2.39 -9.04
N PHE A 109 -17.52 2.43 -7.72
CA PHE A 109 -16.95 1.33 -6.94
C PHE A 109 -17.96 0.63 -6.02
N ARG A 110 -19.25 1.00 -6.07
CA ARG A 110 -20.27 0.42 -5.17
C ARG A 110 -20.41 -1.09 -5.27
N ASN A 111 -20.13 -1.68 -6.44
CA ASN A 111 -20.20 -3.13 -6.63
C ASN A 111 -18.91 -3.87 -6.27
N CYS A 112 -17.87 -3.18 -5.78
CA CYS A 112 -16.56 -3.78 -5.50
C CYS A 112 -16.44 -4.35 -4.08
N GLY A 113 -17.31 -3.94 -3.15
CA GLY A 113 -17.18 -4.29 -1.73
C GLY A 113 -16.01 -3.57 -1.04
N PRO A 114 -15.75 -3.87 0.25
CA PRO A 114 -14.63 -3.29 0.98
C PRO A 114 -13.30 -3.94 0.59
N ARG A 115 -12.18 -3.31 0.98
CA ARG A 115 -10.88 -3.98 1.02
C ARG A 115 -10.91 -5.06 2.07
N ALA A 116 -10.75 -6.31 1.65
CA ALA A 116 -10.80 -7.47 2.55
C ALA A 116 -9.45 -7.82 3.16
N MET A 117 -8.35 -7.53 2.45
CA MET A 117 -6.98 -7.88 2.82
C MET A 117 -6.03 -6.79 2.35
N THR A 118 -5.01 -6.51 3.16
CA THR A 118 -3.88 -5.66 2.77
C THR A 118 -2.61 -6.49 2.66
N PHE A 119 -1.84 -6.24 1.60
CA PHE A 119 -0.56 -6.89 1.32
C PHE A 119 0.49 -5.81 1.11
N MET A 120 1.44 -5.71 2.03
CA MET A 120 2.52 -4.73 1.98
C MET A 120 3.88 -5.39 1.88
N VAL A 121 4.78 -4.80 1.10
CA VAL A 121 6.16 -5.27 0.92
C VAL A 121 7.13 -4.12 1.18
N TYR A 122 8.11 -4.36 2.04
CA TYR A 122 9.20 -3.41 2.26
C TYR A 122 10.24 -3.55 1.15
N LEU A 123 10.44 -2.50 0.36
CA LEU A 123 11.44 -2.45 -0.71
C LEU A 123 12.82 -2.02 -0.22
N THR A 124 12.89 -1.37 0.94
CA THR A 124 14.11 -0.94 1.63
C THR A 124 14.08 -1.41 3.09
N ALA A 125 15.24 -1.40 3.74
CA ALA A 125 15.32 -1.56 5.19
C ALA A 125 15.16 -0.20 5.87
N SER A 126 14.99 -0.20 7.20
CA SER A 126 15.09 1.04 7.99
C SER A 126 16.50 1.64 7.89
N GLU A 127 16.60 2.97 7.95
CA GLU A 127 17.86 3.69 8.12
C GLU A 127 18.49 3.38 9.50
N GLU A 128 19.79 3.69 9.66
CA GLU A 128 20.60 3.35 10.84
C GLU A 128 20.05 3.95 12.15
N ASP A 129 19.40 5.11 12.07
CA ASP A 129 18.73 5.84 13.15
C ASP A 129 17.36 5.25 13.54
N GLY A 130 16.88 4.23 12.82
CA GLY A 130 15.66 3.48 13.12
C GLY A 130 14.37 4.14 12.67
N GLY A 131 13.24 3.55 13.04
CA GLY A 131 11.90 4.02 12.70
C GLY A 131 11.27 3.32 11.49
N GLY A 132 10.20 3.91 10.95
CA GLY A 132 9.48 3.38 9.79
C GLY A 132 8.71 2.07 10.05
N GLU A 133 8.54 1.67 11.31
CA GLU A 133 7.82 0.44 11.63
C GLU A 133 6.35 0.50 11.23
N THR A 134 5.82 -0.65 10.83
CA THR A 134 4.38 -0.85 10.82
C THR A 134 3.94 -1.32 12.19
N HIS A 135 3.20 -0.47 12.88
CA HIS A 135 2.76 -0.69 14.25
C HIS A 135 1.28 -1.06 14.30
N PHE A 136 0.99 -2.32 14.57
CA PHE A 136 -0.35 -2.82 14.84
C PHE A 136 -0.66 -2.58 16.32
N LEU A 137 -1.25 -1.42 16.62
CA LEU A 137 -1.46 -0.93 17.99
C LEU A 137 -2.25 -1.91 18.87
N GLN A 138 -3.36 -2.43 18.35
CA GLN A 138 -4.23 -3.35 19.10
C GLN A 138 -3.56 -4.70 19.39
N LEU A 139 -2.63 -5.12 18.54
CA LEU A 139 -1.85 -6.34 18.73
C LEU A 139 -0.58 -6.12 19.56
N GLY A 140 -0.21 -4.86 19.84
CA GLY A 140 1.08 -4.51 20.42
C GLY A 140 2.28 -4.97 19.57
N LEU A 141 2.07 -5.16 18.25
CA LEU A 141 3.04 -5.74 17.34
C LEU A 141 3.69 -4.64 16.49
N LYS A 142 5.02 -4.59 16.49
CA LYS A 142 5.81 -3.73 15.59
C LYS A 142 6.57 -4.59 14.59
N VAL A 143 6.34 -4.34 13.31
CA VAL A 143 7.10 -4.96 12.23
C VAL A 143 8.14 -3.96 11.75
N GLN A 144 9.41 -4.31 11.95
CA GLN A 144 10.54 -3.53 11.44
C GLN A 144 10.66 -3.68 9.91
N PRO A 145 10.91 -2.59 9.16
CA PRO A 145 11.20 -2.67 7.74
C PRO A 145 12.45 -3.50 7.47
N LYS A 146 12.29 -4.53 6.65
CA LYS A 146 13.40 -5.35 6.18
C LYS A 146 13.19 -5.55 4.69
N GLN A 147 14.19 -5.20 3.89
CA GLN A 147 14.11 -5.34 2.44
C GLN A 147 13.67 -6.76 2.04
N GLY A 148 12.64 -6.84 1.19
CA GLY A 148 12.04 -8.08 0.70
C GLY A 148 11.08 -8.78 1.66
N ARG A 149 10.84 -8.22 2.85
CA ARG A 149 9.78 -8.69 3.76
C ARG A 149 8.42 -8.26 3.22
N ALA A 150 7.51 -9.22 3.17
CA ALA A 150 6.08 -8.99 3.00
C ALA A 150 5.37 -9.18 4.34
N ILE A 151 4.32 -8.40 4.57
CA ILE A 151 3.32 -8.63 5.59
C ILE A 151 1.93 -8.57 4.95
N VAL A 152 1.03 -9.41 5.44
CA VAL A 152 -0.32 -9.56 4.91
C VAL A 152 -1.26 -9.69 6.10
N TRP A 153 -2.37 -8.93 6.10
CA TRP A 153 -3.37 -8.97 7.17
C TRP A 153 -4.77 -8.77 6.59
N PRO A 154 -5.81 -9.36 7.22
CA PRO A 154 -7.19 -9.06 6.88
C PRO A 154 -7.57 -7.65 7.35
N ASP A 155 -8.54 -7.06 6.64
CA ASP A 155 -9.20 -5.80 7.03
C ASP A 155 -10.70 -6.00 7.31
N THR A 156 -11.14 -7.28 7.26
CA THR A 156 -12.52 -7.71 7.45
C THR A 156 -12.56 -9.00 8.24
N ARG A 157 -13.72 -9.29 8.84
CA ARG A 157 -13.92 -10.50 9.63
C ARG A 157 -14.02 -11.73 8.72
N ALA A 158 -13.37 -12.82 9.12
CA ALA A 158 -13.37 -14.08 8.35
C ALA A 158 -14.79 -14.61 8.04
N GLU A 159 -15.68 -14.57 9.03
CA GLU A 159 -17.08 -15.06 8.89
C GLU A 159 -18.05 -13.97 8.42
N SER A 160 -17.58 -12.72 8.27
CA SER A 160 -18.37 -11.60 7.78
C SER A 160 -17.47 -10.66 6.96
N PRO A 161 -17.20 -11.01 5.69
CA PRO A 161 -16.23 -10.29 4.85
C PRO A 161 -16.69 -8.89 4.43
N LEU A 162 -17.88 -8.48 4.86
CA LEU A 162 -18.39 -7.11 4.71
C LEU A 162 -18.21 -6.28 5.97
N ASP A 163 -17.89 -6.91 7.10
CA ASP A 163 -17.68 -6.22 8.36
C ASP A 163 -16.18 -5.99 8.57
N LYS A 164 -15.86 -4.75 8.93
CA LYS A 164 -14.53 -4.35 9.40
C LYS A 164 -14.07 -5.27 10.54
N ASP A 165 -12.81 -5.70 10.52
CA ASP A 165 -12.20 -6.30 11.70
C ASP A 165 -11.87 -5.25 12.78
N ASP A 166 -11.51 -5.75 13.97
CA ASP A 166 -11.41 -4.91 15.18
C ASP A 166 -10.09 -4.13 15.21
#